data_AF-A0A7S3X4N3-F1
#
_entry.id   AF-A0A7S3X4N3-F1
#
_cell.length_a   1.000
_cell.length_b   1.000
_cell.length_c   1.000
_cell.angle_alpha   90.00
_cell.angle_beta   90.00
_cell.angle_gamma   90.00
#
_symmetry.space_group_name_H-M   'P 1'
#
loop_
_entity.id
_entity.type
_entity.pdbx_description
1 polymer ?
#
loop_
_entity_poly.entity_id
_entity_poly.type
_entity_poly.pdbx_seq_one_letter_code
_entity_poly.pdbx_strand_id
1 'polypeptide(L)'
;LELSKTRVARGLLLGLISGEVRLYTNTKLVATIRMDEPISALRFGPYGREEGTLLIVTASGSLTVKMLQRKANLENDGGTAGPPPEQDVPLSIPKKTKLYVEQTQRERAQATSMHRIFQRDLCKLRLTTAR
;
A
#
# COMPACT_ATOMS: atom_id res chain seq x y z
N LEU A 1 28.02 -39.83 9.57
CA LEU A 1 26.73 -39.10 9.53
C LEU A 1 27.05 -37.64 9.26
N GLU A 2 27.13 -37.28 7.98
CA GLU A 2 27.36 -35.90 7.58
C GLU A 2 26.09 -35.09 7.88
N LEU A 3 26.14 -34.26 8.93
CA LEU A 3 25.11 -33.25 9.12
C LEU A 3 25.29 -32.22 8.00
N SER A 4 24.38 -32.24 7.03
CA SER A 4 24.33 -31.23 5.97
C SER A 4 24.34 -29.85 6.60
N LYS A 5 25.29 -29.02 6.18
CA LYS A 5 25.44 -27.60 6.56
C LYS A 5 24.06 -26.96 6.74
N THR A 6 23.79 -26.44 7.93
CA THR A 6 22.69 -25.48 8.16
C THR A 6 22.74 -24.46 7.03
N ARG A 7 21.69 -24.41 6.18
CA ARG A 7 21.60 -23.43 5.10
C ARG A 7 21.73 -22.05 5.73
N VAL A 8 22.82 -21.35 5.42
CA VAL A 8 23.06 -19.99 5.92
C VAL A 8 22.23 -19.04 5.06
N ALA A 9 21.00 -18.79 5.49
CA ALA A 9 20.18 -17.72 4.94
C ALA A 9 20.59 -16.40 5.62
N ARG A 10 20.98 -15.40 4.83
CA ARG A 10 21.24 -14.03 5.32
C ARG A 10 19.97 -13.21 5.12
N GLY A 11 19.47 -12.61 6.19
CA GLY A 11 18.30 -11.75 6.17
C GLY A 11 18.46 -10.55 7.08
N LEU A 12 17.69 -9.51 6.81
CA LEU A 12 17.58 -8.29 7.60
C LEU A 12 16.29 -8.34 8.43
N LEU A 13 16.43 -8.19 9.74
CA LEU A 13 15.31 -8.03 10.65
C LEU A 13 15.09 -6.54 10.91
N LEU A 14 13.88 -6.07 10.71
CA LEU A 14 13.47 -4.69 10.93
C LEU A 14 12.40 -4.65 12.01
N GLY A 15 12.64 -3.91 13.08
CA GLY A 15 11.64 -3.57 14.08
C GLY A 15 11.05 -2.21 13.76
N LEU A 16 9.74 -2.16 13.52
CA LEU A 16 9.04 -0.93 13.16
C LEU A 16 8.38 -0.33 14.42
N ILE A 17 8.25 1.00 14.42
CA ILE A 17 7.51 1.74 15.46
C ILE A 17 6.02 1.34 15.50
N SER A 18 5.49 0.80 14.40
CA SER A 18 4.12 0.26 14.33
C SER A 18 3.91 -1.03 15.12
N GLY A 19 4.94 -1.57 15.78
CA GLY A 19 4.90 -2.85 16.48
C GLY A 19 5.09 -4.07 15.56
N GLU A 20 5.46 -3.86 14.29
CA GLU A 20 5.75 -4.97 13.38
C GLU A 20 7.24 -5.31 13.35
N VAL A 21 7.59 -6.59 13.46
CA VAL A 21 8.90 -7.12 13.07
C VAL A 21 8.80 -7.72 11.67
N ARG A 22 9.63 -7.27 10.75
CA ARG A 22 9.68 -7.78 9.37
C ARG A 22 11.03 -8.41 9.08
N LEU A 23 11.02 -9.60 8.49
CA LEU A 23 12.20 -10.30 8.00
C LEU A 23 12.28 -10.16 6.48
N TYR A 24 13.36 -9.57 6.00
CA TYR A 24 13.66 -9.45 4.58
C TYR A 24 14.85 -10.33 4.21
N THR A 25 14.70 -11.12 3.15
CA THR A 25 15.82 -11.82 2.52
C THR A 25 16.02 -11.19 1.15
N ASN A 26 17.22 -10.65 0.91
CA ASN A 26 17.51 -9.81 -0.26
C ASN A 26 16.54 -8.61 -0.33
N THR A 27 15.60 -8.64 -1.28
CA THR A 27 14.59 -7.58 -1.51
C THR A 27 13.16 -8.03 -1.18
N LYS A 28 12.98 -9.27 -0.73
CA LYS A 28 11.66 -9.86 -0.51
C LYS A 28 11.34 -9.93 0.98
N LEU A 29 10.12 -9.52 1.34
CA LEU A 29 9.56 -9.76 2.66
C LEU A 29 9.27 -11.25 2.80
N VAL A 30 9.83 -11.89 3.83
CA VAL A 30 9.71 -13.34 4.09
C VAL A 30 8.72 -13.63 5.22
N ALA A 31 8.79 -12.85 6.30
CA ALA A 31 7.91 -13.03 7.45
C ALA A 31 7.61 -11.69 8.12
N THR A 32 6.40 -11.59 8.68
CA THR A 32 5.96 -10.46 9.51
C THR A 32 5.42 -11.00 10.83
N ILE A 33 5.88 -10.42 11.93
CA ILE A 33 5.37 -10.66 13.27
C ILE A 33 4.77 -9.36 13.77
N ARG A 34 3.53 -9.40 14.27
CA ARG A 34 2.90 -8.24 14.91
C ARG A 34 3.01 -8.34 16.42
N MET A 35 3.31 -7.20 17.04
CA MET A 35 3.32 -6.94 18.47
C MET A 35 2.40 -5.75 18.73
N ASP A 36 1.84 -5.68 19.93
CA ASP A 36 0.90 -4.60 20.31
C ASP A 36 1.61 -3.29 20.69
N GLU A 37 2.94 -3.31 20.77
CA GLU A 37 3.76 -2.20 21.22
C GLU A 37 4.97 -1.97 20.31
N PRO A 38 5.52 -0.73 20.26
CA PRO A 38 6.74 -0.43 19.53
C PRO A 38 7.93 -1.26 20.01
N ILE A 39 8.77 -1.66 19.04
CA ILE A 39 9.94 -2.49 19.30
C ILE A 39 11.15 -1.61 19.60
N SER A 40 11.81 -1.87 20.72
CA SER A 40 13.02 -1.16 21.17
C SER A 40 14.30 -1.89 20.76
N ALA A 41 14.32 -3.22 20.85
CA ALA A 41 15.49 -4.02 20.50
C ALA A 41 15.10 -5.39 19.93
N LEU A 42 15.95 -5.88 19.03
CA LEU A 42 15.85 -7.19 18.41
C LEU A 42 17.20 -7.90 18.47
N ARG A 43 17.20 -9.20 18.78
CA ARG A 43 18.40 -10.04 18.66
C ARG A 43 18.04 -11.44 18.20
N PHE A 44 18.65 -11.88 17.11
CA PHE A 44 18.53 -13.25 16.62
C PHE A 44 19.81 -14.03 16.91
N GLY A 45 19.68 -15.27 17.39
CA GLY A 45 20.82 -16.15 17.63
C GLY A 45 20.48 -17.36 18.49
N PRO A 46 21.50 -18.11 18.92
CA PRO A 46 21.31 -19.28 19.78
C PRO A 46 20.85 -18.84 21.17
N TYR A 47 19.87 -19.56 21.71
CA TYR A 47 19.36 -19.38 23.07
C TYR A 47 19.12 -20.74 23.71
N GLY A 48 19.93 -21.08 24.71
CA GLY A 48 19.90 -22.39 25.36
C GLY A 48 20.26 -23.51 24.39
N ARG A 49 19.30 -24.43 24.14
CA ARG A 49 19.47 -25.57 23.23
C ARG A 49 18.98 -25.30 21.80
N GLU A 50 18.36 -24.15 21.56
CA GLU A 50 17.81 -23.80 20.26
C GLU A 50 18.70 -22.78 19.54
N GLU A 51 19.17 -23.13 18.34
CA GLU A 51 20.12 -22.33 17.55
C GLU A 51 19.48 -21.09 16.91
N GLY A 52 18.15 -21.10 16.70
CA GLY A 52 17.43 -20.07 15.96
C GLY A 52 16.35 -19.39 16.79
N THR A 53 16.74 -18.51 17.70
CA THR A 53 15.81 -17.79 18.57
C THR A 53 15.85 -16.29 18.32
N LEU A 54 14.67 -15.66 18.19
CA LEU A 54 14.48 -14.22 18.13
C LEU A 54 14.02 -13.69 19.48
N LEU A 55 14.80 -12.78 20.05
CA LEU A 55 14.45 -11.99 21.22
C LEU A 55 13.94 -10.63 20.76
N ILE A 56 12.81 -10.21 21.32
CA ILE A 56 12.14 -8.94 21.04
C ILE A 56 11.91 -8.22 22.36
N VAL A 57 12.39 -6.99 22.46
CA VAL A 57 12.12 -6.10 23.61
C VAL A 57 11.25 -4.96 23.13
N THR A 58 10.09 -4.77 23.77
CA THR A 58 9.18 -3.66 23.47
C THR A 58 9.50 -2.41 24.29
N ALA A 59 8.88 -1.29 23.96
CA ALA A 59 9.05 -0.01 24.67
C ALA A 59 8.59 -0.06 26.14
N SER A 60 7.63 -0.92 26.50
CA SER A 60 7.22 -1.12 27.89
C SER A 60 8.25 -1.87 28.75
N GLY A 61 9.28 -2.44 28.12
CA GLY A 61 10.23 -3.34 28.77
C GLY A 61 9.82 -4.82 28.74
N SER A 62 8.72 -5.15 28.06
CA SER A 62 8.31 -6.55 27.88
C SER A 62 9.28 -7.30 26.96
N LEU A 63 9.65 -8.53 27.35
CA LEU A 63 10.53 -9.41 26.58
C LEU A 63 9.72 -10.56 25.99
N THR A 64 9.77 -10.73 24.68
CA THR A 64 9.15 -11.86 23.97
C THR A 64 10.22 -12.70 23.28
N VAL A 65 10.09 -14.02 23.39
CA VAL A 65 11.01 -15.01 22.80
C VAL A 65 10.27 -15.82 21.74
N LYS A 66 10.78 -15.85 20.51
CA LYS A 66 10.24 -16.67 19.42
C LYS A 66 11.30 -17.61 18.86
N MET A 67 10.99 -18.90 18.83
CA MET A 67 11.87 -19.93 18.26
C MET A 67 11.50 -20.21 16.80
N LEU A 68 12.50 -20.23 15.93
CA LEU A 68 12.34 -20.58 14.52
C LEU A 68 12.23 -22.10 14.35
N GLN A 69 11.27 -22.55 13.56
CA GLN A 69 11.15 -23.99 13.28
C GLN A 69 12.34 -24.50 12.45
N ARG A 70 12.89 -25.67 12.81
CA ARG A 70 14.08 -26.25 12.16
C ARG A 70 13.93 -26.53 10.66
N LYS A 71 12.69 -26.71 10.19
CA LYS A 71 12.35 -26.95 8.78
C LYS A 71 11.81 -25.70 8.06
N ALA A 72 11.93 -24.52 8.66
CA ALA A 72 11.46 -23.29 8.03
C ALA A 72 12.29 -22.99 6.77
N ASN A 73 11.61 -22.80 5.64
CA ASN A 73 12.24 -22.31 4.43
C ASN A 73 12.16 -20.79 4.40
N LEU A 74 13.31 -20.12 4.48
CA LEU A 74 13.43 -18.65 4.48
C LEU A 74 13.71 -18.08 3.07
N GLU A 75 13.80 -18.95 2.07
CA GLU A 75 13.89 -18.59 0.66
C GLU A 75 12.47 -18.30 0.15
N ASN A 76 12.14 -17.01 -0.02
CA ASN A 76 10.85 -16.63 -0.60
C ASN A 76 10.93 -16.73 -2.12
N ASP A 77 10.59 -17.91 -2.65
CA ASP A 77 10.37 -18.15 -4.08
C ASP A 77 9.02 -17.60 -4.56
N GLY A 78 8.53 -16.56 -3.87
CA GLY A 78 7.24 -15.91 -4.08
C GLY A 78 7.01 -15.68 -5.57
N GLY A 79 6.02 -16.43 -6.08
CA GLY A 79 5.57 -16.33 -7.46
C GLY A 79 5.30 -14.87 -7.81
N THR A 80 5.55 -14.53 -9.07
CA THR A 80 5.24 -13.22 -9.64
C THR A 80 3.91 -12.73 -9.11
N ALA A 81 3.95 -11.71 -8.23
CA ALA A 81 2.75 -11.06 -7.76
C ALA A 81 1.98 -10.64 -9.02
N GLY A 82 0.74 -11.12 -9.13
CA GLY A 82 -0.12 -10.78 -10.25
C GLY A 82 -0.31 -9.26 -10.36
N PRO A 83 -1.01 -8.79 -11.41
CA PRO A 83 -1.38 -7.39 -11.50
C PRO A 83 -2.01 -6.91 -10.18
N PRO A 84 -1.69 -5.69 -9.71
CA PRO A 84 -2.16 -5.19 -8.44
C PRO A 84 -3.69 -5.30 -8.32
N PRO A 85 -4.24 -5.78 -7.19
CA PRO A 85 -5.69 -5.93 -7.01
C PRO A 85 -6.45 -4.61 -7.14
N GLU A 86 -5.76 -3.48 -7.04
CA GLU A 86 -6.31 -2.15 -7.31
C GLU A 86 -6.78 -1.96 -8.76
N GLN A 87 -6.33 -2.80 -9.70
CA GLN A 87 -6.84 -2.83 -11.08
C GLN A 87 -8.24 -3.42 -11.20
N ASP A 88 -8.67 -4.22 -10.21
CA ASP A 88 -10.02 -4.82 -10.20
C ASP A 88 -11.10 -3.83 -9.72
N VAL A 89 -10.71 -2.67 -9.19
CA VAL A 89 -11.65 -1.65 -8.72
C VAL A 89 -12.06 -0.77 -9.90
N PRO A 90 -13.33 -0.81 -10.35
CA PRO A 90 -13.78 0.03 -11.44
C PRO A 90 -13.67 1.50 -11.06
N LEU A 91 -13.14 2.33 -11.97
CA LEU A 91 -13.05 3.77 -11.76
C LEU A 91 -14.46 4.36 -11.49
N SER A 92 -14.55 5.23 -10.49
CA SER A 92 -15.77 5.92 -10.09
C SER A 92 -16.16 7.06 -11.05
N ILE A 93 -16.31 6.74 -12.35
CA ILE A 93 -16.68 7.71 -13.37
C ILE A 93 -18.19 7.91 -13.35
N PRO A 94 -18.69 9.14 -13.11
CA PRO A 94 -20.12 9.42 -13.17
C PRO A 94 -20.67 9.13 -14.56
N LYS A 95 -21.82 8.45 -14.62
CA LYS A 95 -22.48 8.13 -15.89
C LYS A 95 -23.17 9.37 -16.46
N LYS A 96 -23.06 9.57 -17.77
CA LYS A 96 -23.81 10.61 -18.48
C LYS A 96 -25.32 10.29 -18.44
N THR A 97 -26.12 11.24 -17.99
CA THR A 97 -27.58 11.11 -17.91
C THR A 97 -28.23 11.37 -19.26
N LYS A 98 -29.47 10.91 -19.45
CA LYS A 98 -30.27 11.22 -20.65
C LYS A 98 -30.38 12.73 -20.88
N LEU A 99 -30.59 13.49 -19.81
CA LEU A 99 -30.66 14.95 -19.84
C LEU A 99 -29.38 15.57 -20.42
N TYR A 100 -28.20 15.09 -19.99
CA TYR A 100 -26.93 15.57 -20.53
C TYR A 100 -26.83 15.34 -22.05
N VAL A 101 -27.28 14.18 -22.53
CA VAL A 101 -27.24 13.83 -23.97
C VAL A 101 -28.20 14.71 -24.77
N GLU A 102 -29.43 14.90 -24.30
CA GLU A 102 -30.44 15.75 -24.95
C GLU A 102 -30.00 17.23 -24.99
N GLN A 103 -29.43 17.73 -23.89
CA GLN A 103 -28.86 19.08 -23.85
C GLN A 103 -27.72 19.24 -24.86
N THR A 104 -26.81 18.27 -24.96
CA THR A 104 -25.71 18.31 -25.92
C THR A 104 -26.22 18.39 -27.37
N GLN A 105 -27.30 17.68 -27.71
CA GLN A 105 -27.91 17.75 -29.04
C GLN A 105 -28.54 19.13 -29.31
N ARG A 106 -29.26 19.69 -28.34
CA ARG A 106 -29.81 21.05 -28.43
C ARG A 106 -28.71 22.09 -28.63
N GLU A 107 -27.64 22.00 -27.84
CA GLU A 107 -26.50 22.92 -27.93
C GLU A 107 -25.84 22.84 -29.30
N ARG A 108 -25.69 21.63 -29.86
CA ARG A 108 -25.16 21.43 -31.21
C ARG A 108 -26.04 22.07 -32.30
N ALA A 109 -27.36 21.94 -32.19
CA ALA A 109 -28.29 22.48 -33.18
C ALA A 109 -28.42 24.02 -33.13
N GLN A 110 -28.26 24.63 -31.94
CA GLN A 110 -28.51 26.05 -31.70
C GLN A 110 -27.25 26.87 -31.33
N ALA A 111 -26.05 26.33 -31.58
CA ALA A 111 -24.78 26.88 -31.12
C ALA A 111 -24.58 28.37 -31.47
N THR A 112 -24.88 28.77 -32.71
CA THR A 112 -24.70 30.15 -33.19
C THR A 112 -25.63 31.15 -32.51
N SER A 113 -26.89 30.76 -32.29
CA SER A 113 -27.87 31.58 -31.57
C SER A 113 -27.44 31.78 -30.11
N MET A 114 -27.11 30.69 -29.42
CA MET A 114 -26.67 30.73 -28.02
C MET A 114 -25.42 31.61 -27.84
N HIS A 115 -24.44 31.49 -28.74
CA HIS A 115 -23.23 32.31 -28.68
C HIS A 115 -23.55 33.81 -28.81
N ARG A 116 -24.40 34.20 -29.77
CA ARG A 116 -24.79 35.61 -29.98
C ARG A 116 -25.55 36.17 -28.78
N ILE A 117 -26.48 35.40 -28.21
CA ILE A 117 -27.23 35.79 -27.01
C ILE A 117 -26.26 36.00 -25.83
N PHE A 118 -25.35 35.05 -25.61
CA PHE A 118 -24.35 35.13 -24.55
C PHE A 118 -23.47 36.38 -24.68
N GLN A 119 -22.95 36.67 -25.89
CA GLN A 119 -22.13 37.88 -26.12
C GLN A 119 -22.88 39.17 -25.83
N ARG A 120 -24.13 39.29 -26.32
CA ARG A 120 -24.98 40.45 -26.08
C ARG A 120 -25.21 40.66 -24.58
N ASP A 121 -25.58 39.60 -23.87
CA ASP A 121 -25.95 39.67 -22.46
C ASP A 121 -24.72 39.92 -21.57
N LEU A 122 -23.56 39.37 -21.95
CA LEU A 122 -22.28 39.65 -21.32
C LEU A 122 -21.85 41.12 -21.50
N CYS A 123 -22.05 41.71 -22.68
CA CYS A 123 -21.81 43.14 -22.90
C CYS A 123 -22.70 44.02 -22.02
N LYS A 124 -23.99 43.68 -21.89
CA LYS A 124 -24.91 44.38 -20.98
C LYS A 124 -24.48 44.23 -19.53
N LEU A 125 -24.11 43.02 -19.11
CA LEU A 125 -23.64 42.77 -17.75
C LEU A 125 -22.41 43.63 -17.43
N ARG A 126 -21.42 43.67 -18.32
CA ARG A 126 -20.22 44.51 -18.16
C ARG A 126 -20.55 45.99 -17.99
N LEU A 127 -21.49 46.50 -18.79
CA LEU A 127 -21.94 47.89 -18.68
C LEU A 127 -22.61 48.14 -17.32
N THR A 128 -23.48 47.24 -16.88
CA THR A 128 -24.17 47.35 -15.59
C THR A 128 -23.19 47.30 -14.42
N THR A 129 -22.18 46.44 -14.46
CA THR A 129 -21.17 46.33 -13.39
C THR A 129 -20.21 47.49 -13.33
N ALA A 130 -20.03 48.23 -14.43
CA ALA A 130 -19.14 49.39 -14.51
C ALA A 130 -19.85 50.73 -14.21
N ARG A 131 -21.18 50.74 -14.19
CA ARG A 131 -21.99 51.86 -13.72
C ARG A 131 -22.09 51.84 -12.20
#